data_AF-A0A2V9UP17-F1
#
_entry.id   AF-A0A2V9UP17-F1
#
_cell.length_a   1.000
_cell.length_b   1.000
_cell.length_c   1.000
_cell.angle_alpha   90.00
_cell.angle_beta   90.00
_cell.angle_gamma   90.00
#
_symmetry.space_group_name_H-M   'P 1'
#
loop_
_entity.id
_entity.type
_entity.pdbx_description
1 polymer ?
#
loop_
_entity_poly.entity_id
_entity_poly.type
_entity_poly.pdbx_seq_one_letter_code
_entity_poly.pdbx_strand_id
1 'polypeptide(L)'
;MTAAWGWIMAEGRAPEERPWLGQTEFDMWPYRDRTVALLRKYARASVEVGRLPSLLGRECFRARVSSYPMVSFEDIVIFVHDMDTALARLNPFHQRLIAMNILEDYSLPEVARLLTCPLRTVEREVPDALDVLSLAFIESGLIKQA
;
A
#
# COMPACT_ATOMS: atom_id res chain seq x y z
N MET A 1 -2.33 32.45 -8.57
CA MET A 1 -3.22 31.55 -7.81
C MET A 1 -3.85 30.55 -8.77
N THR A 2 -3.00 29.82 -9.50
CA THR A 2 -3.30 28.92 -10.62
C THR A 2 -1.99 28.19 -10.95
N ALA A 3 -2.05 26.93 -11.41
CA ALA A 3 -0.93 26.11 -11.92
C ALA A 3 -0.32 24.99 -11.03
N ALA A 4 -1.05 24.37 -10.11
CA ALA A 4 -0.66 23.05 -9.55
C ALA A 4 -1.45 21.86 -10.13
N TRP A 5 -2.53 22.12 -10.88
CA TRP A 5 -3.48 21.10 -11.33
C TRP A 5 -3.32 20.64 -12.79
N GLY A 6 -2.35 21.22 -13.53
CA GLY A 6 -2.15 20.93 -14.95
C GLY A 6 -1.52 19.56 -15.24
N TRP A 7 -0.76 19.00 -14.29
CA TRP A 7 -0.01 17.75 -14.50
C TRP A 7 -0.86 16.50 -14.25
N ILE A 8 -1.94 16.60 -13.47
CA ILE A 8 -2.80 15.44 -13.15
C ILE A 8 -3.80 15.13 -14.29
N MET A 9 -4.16 16.12 -15.11
CA MET A 9 -5.18 15.97 -16.18
C MET A 9 -4.62 15.99 -17.61
N ALA A 10 -3.34 16.34 -17.81
CA ALA A 10 -2.71 16.34 -19.14
C ALA A 10 -2.16 14.96 -19.54
N GLU A 11 -1.98 14.05 -18.58
CA GLU A 11 -1.55 12.68 -18.86
C GLU A 11 -2.78 11.79 -19.16
N GLY A 12 -3.42 12.04 -20.30
CA GLY A 12 -4.16 11.02 -21.07
C GLY A 12 -3.23 9.91 -21.61
N ARG A 13 -2.09 9.68 -20.95
CA ARG A 13 -1.23 8.54 -21.16
C ARG A 13 -1.95 7.39 -20.46
N ALA A 14 -2.64 6.56 -21.27
CA ALA A 14 -2.84 5.17 -20.89
C ALA A 14 -1.55 4.71 -20.22
N PRO A 15 -1.56 4.21 -18.96
CA PRO A 15 -0.36 4.00 -18.16
C PRO A 15 0.69 3.32 -19.04
N GLU A 16 1.66 4.12 -19.48
CA GLU A 16 2.64 3.73 -20.48
C GLU A 16 3.49 2.67 -19.83
N GLU A 17 3.47 1.50 -20.45
CA GLU A 17 4.07 0.27 -19.97
C GLU A 17 3.62 -0.08 -18.57
N ARG A 18 2.62 -0.97 -18.47
CA ARG A 18 2.39 -1.69 -17.23
C ARG A 18 3.59 -2.65 -17.06
N PRO A 19 4.66 -2.31 -16.30
CA PRO A 19 5.88 -3.14 -16.31
C PRO A 19 5.62 -4.49 -15.64
N TRP A 20 4.50 -4.59 -14.91
CA TRP A 20 4.12 -5.69 -14.04
C TRP A 20 2.91 -6.48 -14.55
N LEU A 21 2.19 -6.02 -15.59
CA LEU A 21 1.01 -6.72 -16.15
C LEU A 21 1.37 -7.85 -17.12
N GLY A 22 2.58 -8.38 -16.98
CA GLY A 22 3.09 -9.52 -17.73
C GLY A 22 3.96 -10.47 -16.91
N GLN A 23 3.98 -10.37 -15.57
CA GLN A 23 4.88 -11.20 -14.75
C GLN A 23 4.23 -11.94 -13.56
N THR A 24 2.93 -11.79 -13.29
CA THR A 24 2.24 -12.72 -12.41
C THR A 24 1.71 -13.90 -13.21
N GLU A 25 2.64 -14.77 -13.63
CA GLU A 25 2.33 -16.16 -14.01
C GLU A 25 1.73 -16.94 -12.81
N PHE A 26 1.91 -16.39 -11.59
CA PHE A 26 1.29 -16.84 -10.35
C PHE A 26 0.11 -15.98 -9.94
N ASP A 27 -1.01 -16.66 -9.70
CA ASP A 27 -2.18 -16.16 -8.97
C ASP A 27 -1.76 -15.74 -7.54
N MET A 28 -1.57 -14.44 -7.30
CA MET A 28 -1.19 -13.88 -5.98
C MET A 28 -2.37 -13.76 -5.01
N TRP A 29 -3.58 -14.06 -5.47
CA TRP A 29 -4.80 -13.99 -4.66
C TRP A 29 -4.72 -14.72 -3.29
N PRO A 30 -4.05 -15.88 -3.13
CA PRO A 30 -3.98 -16.58 -1.83
C PRO A 30 -3.19 -15.81 -0.78
N TYR A 31 -2.33 -14.88 -1.19
CA TYR A 31 -1.45 -14.12 -0.31
C TYR A 31 -2.06 -12.77 0.10
N ARG A 32 -3.09 -12.28 -0.58
CA ARG A 32 -3.70 -10.95 -0.34
C ARG A 32 -4.10 -10.74 1.12
N ASP A 33 -4.74 -11.72 1.75
CA ASP A 33 -5.15 -11.63 3.17
C ASP A 33 -3.94 -11.50 4.11
N ARG A 34 -2.85 -12.22 3.81
CA ARG A 34 -1.59 -12.13 4.56
C ARG A 34 -0.92 -10.77 4.34
N THR A 35 -0.93 -10.27 3.12
CA THR A 35 -0.42 -8.95 2.74
C THR A 35 -1.17 -7.84 3.48
N VAL A 36 -2.51 -7.89 3.52
CA VAL A 36 -3.32 -6.95 4.30
C VAL A 36 -3.01 -7.04 5.80
N ALA A 37 -2.86 -8.25 6.34
CA ALA A 37 -2.48 -8.43 7.73
C ALA A 37 -1.09 -7.83 8.04
N LEU A 38 -0.11 -7.99 7.15
CA LEU A 38 1.22 -7.37 7.28
C LEU A 38 1.17 -5.85 7.19
N LEU A 39 0.39 -5.29 6.27
CA LEU A 39 0.21 -3.84 6.15
C LEU A 39 -0.40 -3.24 7.44
N ARG A 40 -1.38 -3.92 8.04
CA ARG A 40 -1.96 -3.52 9.33
C ARG A 40 -0.95 -3.65 10.49
N LYS A 41 -0.14 -4.71 10.48
CA LYS A 41 0.95 -4.88 11.44
C LYS A 41 1.98 -3.75 11.31
N TYR A 42 2.29 -3.33 10.08
CA TYR A 42 3.18 -2.22 9.77
C TYR A 42 2.65 -0.87 10.21
N ALA A 43 1.36 -0.58 9.99
CA ALA A 43 0.71 0.63 10.50
C ALA A 43 0.94 0.78 12.02
N ARG A 44 0.77 -0.32 12.76
CA ARG A 44 1.00 -0.36 14.20
C ARG A 44 2.49 -0.23 14.57
N ALA A 45 3.36 -1.02 13.94
CA ALA A 45 4.80 -1.02 14.20
C ALA A 45 5.41 0.38 14.00
N SER A 46 4.96 1.10 12.97
CA SER A 46 5.42 2.46 12.69
C SER A 46 5.11 3.41 13.86
N VAL A 47 3.89 3.34 14.41
CA VAL A 47 3.49 4.12 15.59
C VAL A 47 4.35 3.79 16.80
N GLU A 48 4.67 2.50 17.03
CA GLU A 48 5.52 2.06 18.15
C GLU A 48 6.97 2.58 18.04
N VAL A 49 7.50 2.73 16.82
CA VAL A 49 8.84 3.31 16.55
C VAL A 49 8.83 4.84 16.59
N GLY A 50 7.66 5.47 16.74
CA GLY A 50 7.51 6.94 16.72
C GLY A 50 7.66 7.54 15.32
N ARG A 51 7.54 6.73 14.27
CA ARG A 51 7.57 7.18 12.87
C ARG A 51 6.18 7.06 12.26
N LEU A 52 5.79 8.02 11.42
CA LEU A 52 4.64 7.82 10.56
C LEU A 52 5.04 6.84 9.45
N PRO A 53 4.16 5.88 9.06
CA PRO A 53 4.38 5.10 7.85
C PRO A 53 4.79 6.01 6.69
N SER A 54 5.82 5.65 5.93
CA SER A 54 6.42 6.51 4.90
C SER A 54 5.41 6.98 3.84
N LEU A 55 4.34 6.20 3.62
CA LEU A 55 3.22 6.53 2.75
C LEU A 55 2.34 7.69 3.23
N LEU A 56 2.38 8.03 4.52
CA LEU A 56 1.37 8.84 5.22
C LEU A 56 1.92 10.19 5.72
N GLY A 57 2.86 10.80 4.99
CA GLY A 57 3.52 12.04 5.39
C GLY A 57 2.62 13.08 6.10
N ARG A 58 3.11 13.60 7.23
CA ARG A 58 2.65 14.77 8.03
C ARG A 58 1.16 14.94 8.40
N GLU A 59 0.24 14.04 8.08
CA GLU A 59 -1.18 14.19 8.44
C GLU A 59 -1.78 12.97 9.19
N CYS A 60 -2.80 13.24 10.01
CA CYS A 60 -3.27 12.43 11.14
C CYS A 60 -3.90 11.06 10.79
N PHE A 61 -3.69 10.06 11.65
CA PHE A 61 -4.15 8.66 11.50
C PHE A 61 -5.61 8.43 11.94
N ARG A 62 -6.36 7.57 11.22
CA ARG A 62 -7.73 7.13 11.59
C ARG A 62 -7.88 5.63 11.89
N ALA A 63 -6.80 4.84 11.89
CA ALA A 63 -6.91 3.38 12.02
C ALA A 63 -7.10 2.88 13.46
N ARG A 64 -7.71 1.69 13.59
CA ARG A 64 -7.95 0.98 14.85
C ARG A 64 -6.85 -0.05 15.13
N VAL A 65 -6.13 0.10 16.24
CA VAL A 65 -4.95 -0.72 16.59
C VAL A 65 -5.33 -1.84 17.58
N SER A 66 -5.00 -3.10 17.30
CA SER A 66 -5.07 -4.23 18.26
C SER A 66 -3.67 -4.80 18.55
N SER A 67 -3.46 -5.31 19.77
CA SER A 67 -2.15 -5.71 20.30
C SER A 67 -1.71 -7.14 19.91
N TYR A 68 -0.40 -7.33 19.74
CA TYR A 68 0.35 -8.54 19.39
C TYR A 68 1.83 -8.30 19.75
N PRO A 69 2.57 -9.24 20.36
CA PRO A 69 3.94 -9.02 20.80
C PRO A 69 4.95 -9.18 19.64
N MET A 70 5.84 -8.20 19.47
CA MET A 70 7.10 -8.32 18.72
C MET A 70 8.28 -8.32 19.72
N VAL A 71 9.32 -9.12 19.45
CA VAL A 71 10.25 -9.63 20.47
C VAL A 71 11.36 -8.64 20.85
N SER A 72 11.78 -7.74 19.95
CA SER A 72 12.75 -6.67 20.25
C SER A 72 12.49 -5.40 19.41
N PHE A 73 13.03 -4.25 19.84
CA PHE A 73 12.92 -2.98 19.11
C PHE A 73 13.63 -3.01 17.75
N GLU A 74 14.80 -3.67 17.69
CA GLU A 74 15.59 -3.79 16.46
C GLU A 74 14.80 -4.53 15.36
N ASP A 75 14.11 -5.60 15.73
CA ASP A 75 13.24 -6.34 14.81
C ASP A 75 12.09 -5.48 14.26
N ILE A 76 11.53 -4.59 15.09
CA ILE A 76 10.45 -3.68 14.66
C ILE A 76 10.99 -2.66 13.67
N VAL A 77 12.18 -2.09 13.91
CA VAL A 77 12.81 -1.12 13.01
C VAL A 77 13.15 -1.76 11.67
N ILE A 78 13.75 -2.95 11.67
CA ILE A 78 14.05 -3.72 10.45
C ILE A 78 12.76 -4.00 9.68
N PHE A 79 11.72 -4.49 10.39
CA PHE A 79 10.42 -4.75 9.77
C PHE A 79 9.80 -3.51 9.13
N VAL A 80 9.80 -2.36 9.81
CA VAL A 80 9.28 -1.10 9.27
C VAL A 80 10.07 -0.67 8.03
N HIS A 81 11.40 -0.81 8.07
CA HIS A 81 12.27 -0.47 6.94
C HIS A 81 12.04 -1.35 5.71
N ASP A 82 11.90 -2.66 5.91
CA ASP A 82 11.63 -3.61 4.83
C ASP A 82 10.25 -3.34 4.21
N MET A 83 9.26 -3.03 5.04
CA MET A 83 7.93 -2.64 4.58
C MET A 83 7.94 -1.33 3.79
N ASP A 84 8.65 -0.30 4.25
CA ASP A 84 8.83 0.96 3.51
C ASP A 84 9.45 0.72 2.13
N THR A 85 10.48 -0.13 2.08
CA THR A 85 11.18 -0.47 0.83
C THR A 85 10.26 -1.22 -0.14
N ALA A 86 9.43 -2.13 0.35
CA ALA A 86 8.46 -2.85 -0.47
C ALA A 86 7.33 -1.93 -0.97
N LEU A 87 6.83 -1.04 -0.10
CA LEU A 87 5.80 -0.05 -0.46
C LEU A 87 6.29 0.95 -1.52
N ALA A 88 7.59 1.30 -1.49
CA ALA A 88 8.21 2.16 -2.49
C ALA A 88 8.23 1.56 -3.91
N ARG A 89 8.03 0.23 -4.06
CA ARG A 89 7.92 -0.43 -5.38
C ARG A 89 6.58 -0.20 -6.07
N LEU A 90 5.55 0.18 -5.32
CA LEU A 90 4.25 0.53 -5.89
C LEU A 90 4.35 1.84 -6.66
N ASN A 91 3.56 1.97 -7.73
CA ASN A 91 3.39 3.26 -8.38
C ASN A 91 2.67 4.25 -7.44
N PRO A 92 2.77 5.57 -7.65
CA PRO A 92 2.19 6.57 -6.76
C PRO A 92 0.67 6.45 -6.56
N PHE A 93 -0.06 5.94 -7.56
CA PHE A 93 -1.50 5.74 -7.47
C PHE A 93 -1.86 4.56 -6.55
N HIS A 94 -1.19 3.43 -6.72
CA HIS A 94 -1.32 2.23 -5.87
C HIS A 94 -0.88 2.51 -4.44
N GLN A 95 0.19 3.29 -4.23
CA GLN A 95 0.59 3.77 -2.89
C GLN A 95 -0.55 4.51 -2.20
N ARG A 96 -1.22 5.43 -2.91
CA ARG A 96 -2.38 6.17 -2.38
C ARG A 96 -3.57 5.28 -2.08
N LEU A 97 -3.86 4.32 -2.96
CA LEU A 97 -4.94 3.36 -2.75
C LEU A 97 -4.71 2.53 -1.47
N ILE A 98 -3.50 1.98 -1.29
CA ILE A 98 -3.16 1.18 -0.11
C ILE A 98 -3.17 2.03 1.16
N ALA A 99 -2.60 3.23 1.11
CA ALA A 99 -2.61 4.17 2.22
C ALA A 99 -4.03 4.45 2.70
N MET A 100 -4.91 4.88 1.79
CA MET A 100 -6.27 5.27 2.16
C MET A 100 -7.14 4.07 2.51
N ASN A 101 -7.12 3.00 1.73
CA ASN A 101 -8.04 1.87 1.94
C ASN A 101 -7.62 0.95 3.09
N ILE A 102 -6.32 0.65 3.21
CA ILE A 102 -5.83 -0.39 4.14
C ILE A 102 -5.21 0.21 5.39
N LEU A 103 -4.44 1.31 5.27
CA LEU A 103 -3.76 1.92 6.42
C LEU A 103 -4.66 2.91 7.16
N GLU A 104 -5.49 3.67 6.46
CA GLU A 104 -6.41 4.66 7.03
C GLU A 104 -7.85 4.14 7.19
N ASP A 105 -8.13 2.91 6.73
CA ASP A 105 -9.44 2.24 6.78
C ASP A 105 -10.59 3.00 6.06
N TYR A 106 -10.30 3.81 5.02
CA TYR A 106 -11.35 4.37 4.16
C TYR A 106 -12.02 3.29 3.32
N SER A 107 -13.34 3.36 3.15
CA SER A 107 -14.08 2.48 2.26
C SER A 107 -13.76 2.77 0.78
N LEU A 108 -13.89 1.76 -0.10
CA LEU A 108 -13.64 1.94 -1.54
C LEU A 108 -14.44 3.11 -2.15
N PRO A 109 -15.73 3.34 -1.81
CA PRO A 109 -16.46 4.52 -2.28
C PRO A 109 -15.90 5.85 -1.76
N GLU A 110 -15.41 5.91 -0.52
CA GLU A 110 -14.77 7.12 0.03
C GLU A 110 -13.44 7.39 -0.69
N VAL A 111 -12.62 6.37 -0.90
CA VAL A 111 -11.36 6.46 -1.65
C VAL A 111 -11.62 6.96 -3.07
N ALA A 112 -12.60 6.38 -3.77
CA ALA A 112 -13.00 6.80 -5.11
C ALA A 112 -13.40 8.29 -5.16
N ARG A 113 -14.20 8.73 -4.17
CA ARG A 113 -14.61 10.14 -4.05
C ARG A 113 -13.43 11.07 -3.76
N LEU A 114 -12.55 10.70 -2.83
CA LEU A 114 -11.42 11.53 -2.41
C LEU A 114 -10.33 11.61 -3.49
N LEU A 115 -10.10 10.52 -4.23
CA LEU A 115 -9.16 10.47 -5.36
C LEU A 115 -9.77 10.96 -6.68
N THR A 116 -11.06 11.34 -6.69
CA THR A 116 -11.79 11.79 -7.88
C THR A 116 -11.68 10.79 -9.04
N CYS A 117 -11.82 9.50 -8.75
CA CYS A 117 -11.75 8.43 -9.73
C CYS A 117 -13.01 7.53 -9.70
N PRO A 118 -13.34 6.84 -10.80
CA PRO A 118 -14.48 5.93 -10.82
C PRO A 118 -14.30 4.78 -9.81
N LEU A 119 -15.37 4.40 -9.11
CA LEU A 119 -15.35 3.29 -8.15
C LEU A 119 -14.84 1.99 -8.78
N ARG A 120 -15.24 1.69 -10.02
CA ARG A 120 -14.76 0.52 -10.77
C ARG A 120 -13.24 0.49 -10.97
N THR A 121 -12.62 1.66 -11.06
CA THR A 121 -11.15 1.75 -11.15
C THR A 121 -10.55 1.37 -9.81
N VAL A 122 -11.06 1.90 -8.70
CA VAL A 122 -10.58 1.53 -7.35
C VAL A 122 -10.76 0.04 -7.06
N GLU A 123 -11.93 -0.51 -7.38
CA GLU A 123 -12.24 -1.94 -7.18
C GLU A 123 -11.31 -2.88 -7.95
N ARG A 124 -10.83 -2.46 -9.13
CA ARG A 124 -9.86 -3.21 -9.93
C ARG A 124 -8.44 -3.06 -9.41
N GLU A 125 -8.04 -1.83 -9.12
CA GLU A 125 -6.64 -1.48 -8.87
C GLU A 125 -6.17 -1.84 -7.45
N VAL A 126 -7.09 -1.93 -6.48
CA VAL A 126 -6.73 -2.37 -5.11
C VAL A 126 -6.23 -3.83 -5.11
N PRO A 127 -6.94 -4.80 -5.70
CA PRO A 127 -6.41 -6.15 -5.90
C PRO A 127 -5.06 -6.19 -6.61
N ASP A 128 -4.89 -5.42 -7.69
CA ASP A 128 -3.64 -5.38 -8.46
C ASP A 128 -2.47 -4.85 -7.60
N ALA A 129 -2.71 -3.79 -6.82
CA ALA A 129 -1.72 -3.26 -5.88
C ALA A 129 -1.34 -4.28 -4.80
N LEU A 130 -2.31 -5.05 -4.29
CA LEU A 130 -2.06 -6.11 -3.31
C LEU A 130 -1.26 -7.27 -3.92
N ASP A 131 -1.46 -7.60 -5.19
CA ASP A 131 -0.69 -8.65 -5.86
C ASP A 131 0.78 -8.24 -6.04
N VAL A 132 1.02 -6.99 -6.45
CA VAL A 132 2.38 -6.43 -6.56
C VAL A 132 3.07 -6.43 -5.20
N LEU A 133 2.38 -6.02 -4.13
CA LEU A 133 2.94 -6.09 -2.78
C LEU A 133 3.16 -7.52 -2.30
N SER A 134 2.25 -8.46 -2.61
CA SER A 134 2.39 -9.86 -2.23
C SER A 134 3.64 -10.47 -2.83
N LEU A 135 3.91 -10.20 -4.12
CA LEU A 135 5.14 -10.62 -4.77
C LEU A 135 6.36 -9.97 -4.10
N ALA A 136 6.33 -8.66 -3.85
CA ALA A 136 7.44 -7.97 -3.18
C ALA A 136 7.73 -8.53 -1.77
N PHE A 137 6.68 -8.92 -1.03
CA PHE A 137 6.81 -9.52 0.30
C PHE A 137 7.34 -10.96 0.27
N ILE A 138 7.04 -11.72 -0.78
CA ILE A 138 7.61 -13.04 -0.99
C ILE A 138 9.10 -12.91 -1.34
N GLU A 139 9.45 -11.99 -2.25
CA GLU A 139 10.84 -11.72 -2.64
C GLU A 139 11.70 -11.22 -1.48
N SER A 140 11.14 -10.41 -0.58
CA SER A 140 11.84 -9.93 0.62
C SER A 140 11.84 -10.93 1.78
N GLY A 141 11.16 -12.08 1.63
CA GLY A 141 11.05 -13.11 2.68
C GLY A 141 10.12 -12.74 3.85
N LEU A 142 9.36 -11.64 3.74
CA LEU A 142 8.35 -11.23 4.73
C LEU A 142 7.16 -12.19 4.76
N ILE A 143 6.84 -12.82 3.62
CA ILE A 143 5.88 -13.92 3.51
C ILE A 143 6.62 -15.16 3.03
N LYS A 144 6.42 -16.30 3.70
CA LYS A 144 6.91 -17.59 3.20
C LYS A 144 6.01 -18.07 2.06
N GLN A 145 6.62 -18.44 0.94
CA GLN A 145 5.96 -19.20 -0.11
C GLN A 145 5.49 -20.55 0.48
N ALA A 146 4.21 -20.88 0.26
CA ALA A 146 3.60 -22.09 0.79
C ALA A 146 4.08 -23.34 0.04
#